data_AF-A0A852GB74-F1
#
_entry.id   AF-A0A852GB74-F1
#
_cell.length_a   1.000
_cell.length_b   1.000
_cell.length_c   1.000
_cell.angle_alpha   90.00
_cell.angle_beta   90.00
_cell.angle_gamma   90.00
#
_symmetry.space_group_name_H-M   'P 1'
#
loop_
_entity.id
_entity.type
_entity.pdbx_description
1 polymer ?
#
loop_
_entity_poly.entity_id
_entity_poly.type
_entity_poly.pdbx_seq_one_letter_code
_entity_poly.pdbx_strand_id
1 'polypeptide(L)'
;FSLFLDELTNKMKIGNHYKIIGIPACVQNGLQATACIEVNSIELCKPNGPSFVGDNFKYLLSLTSSSCWRFTAILANIFASQVVPPGTYNTLKLAILLSLVQTGEKENADYLDLLIVTSDTLVIDRLLNYSICLLPRGIRHPPSSEIFPSVSKDKHGTGRASIHACSAVLAKGGICYIGDLSSHKKDKLELLQSVLESRTTNVFIPGKKYGEEADQQVTISIQTNFWSFVDVDSSSKKHIQKDNFLIGQMDLSLVPPNLLDVFGLLIYNEFPSCRLSSPVVHHTLKKAVNPEAMLYKVSQQFRMQDYEEFILFAKNLHVELSSEAENLIQGYYVASRRVRRDSIHGSTLSTSALKILISLSKAHTKLSLRKKVLEEDALIAILLLESSLTLKHGKSALCIAPNPVFPFDLSDENSLQQRDSYLMQCHHQLLKFIGAYGPGIHINTNEE
;
A
#
# COMPACT_ATOMS: atom_id res chain seq x y z
N PHE A 1 -2.89 26.74 -18.35
CA PHE A 1 -2.69 26.14 -19.67
C PHE A 1 -3.97 25.39 -20.02
N SER A 2 -4.57 25.68 -21.16
CA SER A 2 -5.89 25.13 -21.54
C SER A 2 -5.79 24.41 -22.88
N LEU A 3 -6.45 23.27 -23.01
CA LEU A 3 -6.49 22.46 -24.22
C LEU A 3 -7.89 22.59 -24.84
N PHE A 4 -7.95 22.94 -26.12
CA PHE A 4 -9.20 22.94 -26.87
C PHE A 4 -9.32 21.66 -27.68
N LEU A 5 -10.46 20.99 -27.51
CA LEU A 5 -10.80 19.70 -28.07
C LEU A 5 -12.17 19.84 -28.74
N ASP A 6 -12.23 19.87 -30.06
CA ASP A 6 -13.53 19.89 -30.77
C ASP A 6 -14.07 18.47 -30.93
N GLU A 7 -13.47 17.65 -31.79
CA GLU A 7 -13.97 16.30 -32.10
C GLU A 7 -13.40 15.19 -31.17
N LEU A 8 -12.42 15.51 -30.33
CA LEU A 8 -11.66 14.54 -29.54
C LEU A 8 -12.11 14.44 -28.06
N THR A 9 -13.18 15.13 -27.69
CA THR A 9 -13.70 15.21 -26.31
C THR A 9 -13.95 13.85 -25.67
N ASN A 10 -14.49 12.89 -26.42
CA ASN A 10 -14.81 11.55 -25.93
C ASN A 10 -13.58 10.63 -25.71
N LYS A 11 -12.38 11.04 -26.17
CA LYS A 11 -11.15 10.23 -26.04
C LYS A 11 -10.41 10.48 -24.72
N MET A 12 -10.70 11.60 -24.03
CA MET A 12 -10.07 11.94 -22.77
C MET A 12 -10.94 11.53 -21.58
N LYS A 13 -10.33 10.88 -20.60
CA LYS A 13 -10.92 10.56 -19.31
C LYS A 13 -10.04 11.15 -18.22
N ILE A 14 -10.69 11.57 -17.13
CA ILE A 14 -10.02 12.17 -15.99
C ILE A 14 -9.04 11.15 -15.36
N GLY A 15 -7.85 11.61 -14.96
CA GLY A 15 -6.85 10.80 -14.26
C GLY A 15 -5.93 9.97 -15.17
N ASN A 16 -6.01 10.14 -16.49
CA ASN A 16 -5.14 9.45 -17.45
C ASN A 16 -3.99 10.35 -17.95
N HIS A 17 -2.89 9.75 -18.38
CA HIS A 17 -1.78 10.44 -19.02
C HIS A 17 -1.94 10.40 -20.54
N TYR A 18 -1.80 11.56 -21.18
CA TYR A 18 -1.95 11.71 -22.62
C TYR A 18 -0.73 12.41 -23.21
N LYS A 19 -0.24 11.90 -24.33
CA LYS A 19 0.66 12.63 -25.22
C LYS A 19 -0.22 13.40 -26.20
N ILE A 20 -0.02 14.71 -26.23
CA ILE A 20 -0.87 15.63 -26.98
C ILE A 20 0.01 16.31 -28.02
N ILE A 21 -0.43 16.28 -29.27
CA ILE A 21 0.17 17.04 -30.36
C ILE A 21 -0.86 18.07 -30.80
N GLY A 22 -0.48 19.33 -30.81
CA GLY A 22 -1.39 20.41 -31.17
C GLY A 22 -0.66 21.69 -31.53
N ILE A 23 -1.42 22.66 -31.98
CA ILE A 23 -0.93 23.95 -32.45
C ILE A 23 -1.06 24.95 -31.30
N PRO A 24 0.02 25.67 -30.91
CA PRO A 24 -0.08 26.69 -29.90
C PRO A 24 -0.94 27.84 -30.41
N ALA A 25 -1.97 28.19 -29.63
CA ALA A 25 -2.89 29.28 -29.90
C ALA A 25 -2.91 30.24 -28.71
N CYS A 26 -3.20 31.51 -28.96
CA CYS A 26 -3.38 32.50 -27.92
C CYS A 26 -4.81 33.02 -27.99
N VAL A 27 -5.59 32.77 -26.95
CA VAL A 27 -6.95 33.31 -26.82
C VAL A 27 -6.89 34.56 -25.96
N GLN A 28 -7.35 35.69 -26.50
CA GLN A 28 -7.48 36.93 -25.75
C GLN A 28 -8.89 37.05 -25.17
N ASN A 29 -8.98 37.16 -23.85
CA ASN A 29 -10.23 37.46 -23.15
C ASN A 29 -10.04 38.81 -22.42
N GLY A 30 -10.38 39.90 -23.11
CA GLY A 30 -10.14 41.26 -22.61
C GLY A 30 -8.64 41.56 -22.49
N LEU A 31 -8.19 41.96 -21.29
CA LEU A 31 -6.78 42.29 -20.99
C LEU A 31 -5.90 41.06 -20.68
N GLN A 32 -6.48 39.86 -20.56
CA GLN A 32 -5.75 38.64 -20.26
C GLN A 32 -5.57 37.79 -21.51
N ALA A 33 -4.31 37.52 -21.85
CA ALA A 33 -3.92 36.55 -22.86
C ALA A 33 -3.72 35.18 -22.20
N THR A 34 -4.47 34.17 -22.64
CA THR A 34 -4.27 32.79 -22.20
C THR A 34 -3.63 31.97 -23.31
N ALA A 35 -2.50 31.35 -23.00
CA ALA A 35 -1.85 30.39 -23.88
C ALA A 35 -2.63 29.06 -23.86
N CYS A 36 -2.97 28.59 -25.05
CA CYS A 36 -3.78 27.41 -25.29
C CYS A 36 -3.12 26.53 -26.34
N ILE A 37 -3.52 25.26 -26.41
CA ILE A 37 -3.18 24.39 -27.54
C ILE A 37 -4.48 23.89 -28.15
N GLU A 38 -4.59 24.04 -29.46
CA GLU A 38 -5.59 23.38 -30.28
C GLU A 38 -5.10 21.98 -30.61
N VAL A 39 -5.82 20.97 -30.12
CA VAL A 39 -5.34 19.59 -30.13
C VAL A 39 -5.64 18.90 -31.45
N ASN A 40 -4.60 18.45 -32.15
CA ASN A 40 -4.71 17.69 -33.40
C ASN A 40 -4.71 16.17 -33.16
N SER A 41 -3.86 15.68 -32.25
CA SER A 41 -3.77 14.26 -31.92
C SER A 41 -3.60 14.02 -30.42
N ILE A 42 -4.21 12.94 -29.94
CA ILE A 42 -4.18 12.50 -28.56
C ILE A 42 -3.85 11.01 -28.53
N GLU A 43 -2.77 10.66 -27.86
CA GLU A 43 -2.36 9.30 -27.61
C GLU A 43 -2.39 9.03 -26.11
N LEU A 44 -3.04 7.94 -25.69
CA LEU A 44 -3.03 7.51 -24.30
C LEU A 44 -1.64 6.92 -23.98
N CYS A 45 -0.92 7.55 -23.06
CA CYS A 45 0.35 7.04 -22.58
C CYS A 45 0.11 5.87 -21.61
N LYS A 46 0.36 4.64 -22.09
CA LYS A 46 0.56 3.51 -21.19
C LYS A 46 2.06 3.41 -20.90
N PRO A 47 2.51 3.50 -19.65
CA PRO A 47 3.90 3.23 -19.34
C PRO A 47 4.18 1.77 -19.69
N ASN A 48 4.92 1.53 -20.77
CA ASN A 48 5.43 0.21 -21.08
C ASN A 48 6.50 -0.09 -20.03
N GLY A 49 6.28 -1.12 -19.21
CA GLY A 49 7.30 -1.60 -18.29
C GLY A 49 8.50 -2.17 -19.05
N PRO A 50 9.69 -2.20 -18.45
CA PRO A 50 10.84 -2.87 -19.05
C PRO A 50 10.51 -4.35 -19.29
N SER A 51 11.05 -4.91 -20.37
CA SER A 51 10.88 -6.33 -20.71
C SER A 51 11.82 -7.25 -19.92
N PHE A 52 12.80 -6.68 -19.21
CA PHE A 52 13.82 -7.41 -18.48
C PHE A 52 14.06 -6.82 -17.09
N VAL A 53 14.63 -7.64 -16.22
CA VAL A 53 15.11 -7.27 -14.90
C VAL A 53 16.63 -7.02 -14.97
N GLY A 54 17.14 -6.04 -14.22
CA GLY A 54 18.58 -5.77 -14.13
C GLY A 54 19.41 -6.98 -13.66
N ASP A 55 20.65 -7.08 -14.13
CA ASP A 55 21.47 -8.28 -13.92
C ASP A 55 21.83 -8.53 -12.45
N ASN A 56 21.94 -7.48 -11.63
CA ASN A 56 22.16 -7.61 -10.19
C ASN A 56 21.01 -8.33 -9.48
N PHE A 57 19.76 -8.06 -9.87
CA PHE A 57 18.59 -8.76 -9.32
C PHE A 57 18.47 -10.19 -9.86
N LYS A 58 18.82 -10.44 -11.12
CA LYS A 58 18.92 -11.83 -11.65
C LYS A 58 19.96 -12.65 -10.90
N TYR A 59 21.13 -12.05 -10.66
CA TYR A 59 22.20 -12.67 -9.90
C TYR A 59 21.74 -12.96 -8.46
N LEU A 60 21.15 -11.98 -7.78
CA LEU A 60 20.59 -12.18 -6.44
C LEU A 60 19.54 -13.30 -6.43
N LEU A 61 18.62 -13.32 -7.39
CA LEU A 61 17.61 -14.36 -7.52
C LEU A 61 18.25 -15.74 -7.66
N SER A 62 19.29 -15.87 -8.49
CA SER A 62 20.02 -17.13 -8.68
C SER A 62 20.68 -17.63 -7.38
N LEU A 63 21.28 -16.74 -6.60
CA LEU A 63 21.90 -17.07 -5.31
C LEU A 63 20.87 -17.53 -4.27
N THR A 64 19.68 -16.94 -4.30
CA THR A 64 18.60 -17.24 -3.34
C THR A 64 17.65 -18.35 -3.77
N SER A 65 17.93 -19.01 -4.90
CA SER A 65 17.06 -20.03 -5.50
C SER A 65 16.78 -21.25 -4.61
N SER A 66 17.57 -21.45 -3.56
CA SER A 66 17.40 -22.55 -2.60
C SER A 66 16.16 -22.43 -1.71
N SER A 67 15.51 -21.26 -1.65
CA SER A 67 14.35 -21.02 -0.77
C SER A 67 13.43 -19.94 -1.33
N CYS A 68 12.12 -20.18 -1.24
CA CYS A 68 11.08 -19.26 -1.69
C CYS A 68 11.02 -17.95 -0.90
N TRP A 69 11.63 -17.90 0.30
CA TRP A 69 11.57 -16.73 1.19
C TRP A 69 12.83 -15.88 1.22
N ARG A 70 13.97 -16.40 0.74
CA ARG A 70 15.27 -15.71 0.89
C ARG A 70 15.38 -14.47 0.02
N PHE A 71 14.94 -14.57 -1.24
CA PHE A 71 15.00 -13.45 -2.17
C PHE A 71 14.29 -12.21 -1.62
N THR A 72 13.03 -12.35 -1.24
CA THR A 72 12.20 -11.24 -0.74
C THR A 72 12.68 -10.72 0.61
N ALA A 73 13.25 -11.59 1.46
CA ALA A 73 13.84 -11.19 2.73
C ALA A 73 15.10 -10.33 2.55
N ILE A 74 16.03 -10.75 1.68
CA ILE A 74 17.22 -9.96 1.36
C ILE A 74 16.78 -8.66 0.68
N LEU A 75 15.85 -8.72 -0.28
CA LEU A 75 15.34 -7.55 -0.97
C LEU A 75 14.79 -6.50 0.00
N ALA A 76 13.96 -6.92 0.97
CA ALA A 76 13.44 -6.04 2.02
C ALA A 76 14.55 -5.51 2.95
N ASN A 77 15.54 -6.35 3.28
CA ASN A 77 16.68 -5.95 4.11
C ASN A 77 17.47 -4.78 3.49
N ILE A 78 17.70 -4.85 2.18
CA ILE A 78 18.53 -3.89 1.45
C ILE A 78 17.75 -2.68 0.90
N PHE A 79 16.42 -2.77 0.85
CA PHE A 79 15.55 -1.75 0.30
C PHE A 79 15.70 -0.40 1.02
N ALA A 80 15.69 0.68 0.23
CA ALA A 80 15.83 2.06 0.69
C ALA A 80 17.05 2.30 1.61
N SER A 81 18.16 1.60 1.34
CA SER A 81 19.42 1.72 2.09
C SER A 81 20.02 3.14 2.11
N GLN A 82 19.56 4.02 1.22
CA GLN A 82 19.92 5.44 1.22
C GLN A 82 19.17 6.28 2.28
N VAL A 83 18.01 5.79 2.74
CA VAL A 83 17.11 6.48 3.70
C VAL A 83 17.25 5.90 5.10
N VAL A 84 17.34 4.57 5.18
CA VAL A 84 17.42 3.83 6.44
C VAL A 84 18.50 2.75 6.33
N PRO A 85 19.23 2.43 7.41
CA PRO A 85 20.22 1.38 7.37
C PRO A 85 19.61 0.01 6.98
N PRO A 86 20.34 -0.84 6.25
CA PRO A 86 19.97 -2.24 6.08
C PRO A 86 19.78 -2.93 7.44
N GLY A 87 18.87 -3.90 7.52
CA GLY A 87 18.52 -4.59 8.77
C GLY A 87 17.38 -3.94 9.55
N THR A 88 17.06 -2.68 9.28
CA THR A 88 16.00 -1.95 10.00
C THR A 88 14.70 -1.91 9.22
N TYR A 89 13.58 -1.93 9.95
CA TYR A 89 12.22 -1.83 9.39
C TYR A 89 11.87 -2.89 8.35
N ASN A 90 12.46 -4.08 8.43
CA ASN A 90 12.34 -5.10 7.37
C ASN A 90 10.88 -5.48 7.05
N THR A 91 10.02 -5.62 8.08
CA THR A 91 8.59 -5.92 7.91
C THR A 91 7.86 -4.80 7.16
N LEU A 92 8.15 -3.55 7.52
CA LEU A 92 7.60 -2.39 6.83
C LEU A 92 8.10 -2.28 5.39
N LYS A 93 9.42 -2.42 5.17
CA LYS A 93 10.03 -2.39 3.84
C LYS A 93 9.44 -3.48 2.95
N LEU A 94 9.25 -4.69 3.47
CA LEU A 94 8.59 -5.77 2.75
C LEU A 94 7.14 -5.38 2.39
N ALA A 95 6.35 -4.89 3.34
CA ALA A 95 4.97 -4.50 3.06
C ALA A 95 4.85 -3.36 2.03
N ILE A 96 5.76 -2.38 2.08
CA ILE A 96 5.88 -1.33 1.06
C ILE A 96 6.16 -1.94 -0.32
N LEU A 97 7.15 -2.83 -0.42
CA LEU A 97 7.47 -3.54 -1.67
C LEU A 97 6.28 -4.35 -2.20
N LEU A 98 5.55 -5.05 -1.32
CA LEU A 98 4.33 -5.77 -1.68
C LEU A 98 3.28 -4.82 -2.26
N SER A 99 3.03 -3.68 -1.61
CA SER A 99 2.04 -2.70 -2.09
C SER A 99 2.45 -2.05 -3.41
N LEU A 100 3.75 -1.77 -3.62
CA LEU A 100 4.29 -1.22 -4.86
C LEU A 100 4.03 -2.14 -6.07
N VAL A 101 4.34 -3.42 -5.91
CA VAL A 101 4.16 -4.45 -6.94
C VAL A 101 2.68 -4.79 -7.16
N GLN A 102 1.84 -4.58 -6.15
CA GLN A 102 0.40 -4.81 -6.19
C GLN A 102 -0.40 -3.60 -6.73
N THR A 103 0.23 -2.69 -7.48
CA THR A 103 -0.47 -1.61 -8.19
C THR A 103 -0.94 -2.08 -9.58
N GLY A 104 -1.99 -1.47 -10.14
CA GLY A 104 -2.47 -1.80 -11.49
C GLY A 104 -3.74 -1.06 -11.91
N GLU A 105 -3.95 -0.93 -13.22
CA GLU A 105 -5.12 -0.23 -13.81
C GLU A 105 -6.28 -1.18 -14.19
N LYS A 106 -6.28 -2.43 -13.71
CA LYS A 106 -7.33 -3.42 -14.05
C LYS A 106 -8.61 -3.14 -13.26
N GLU A 107 -9.78 -3.35 -13.88
CA GLU A 107 -11.09 -3.04 -13.28
C GLU A 107 -11.38 -3.86 -12.01
N ASN A 108 -10.82 -5.08 -11.90
CA ASN A 108 -10.85 -5.91 -10.70
C ASN A 108 -9.45 -5.98 -10.06
N ALA A 109 -8.79 -4.85 -9.90
CA ALA A 109 -7.48 -4.81 -9.25
C ALA A 109 -7.61 -5.17 -7.76
N ASP A 110 -6.74 -6.08 -7.34
CA ASP A 110 -6.48 -6.41 -5.95
C ASP A 110 -5.67 -5.25 -5.34
N TYR A 111 -6.26 -4.48 -4.40
CA TYR A 111 -5.62 -3.33 -3.75
C TYR A 111 -4.92 -3.74 -2.45
N LEU A 112 -3.87 -2.99 -2.09
CA LEU A 112 -3.17 -3.16 -0.81
C LEU A 112 -2.85 -1.78 -0.20
N ASP A 113 -3.81 -1.26 0.56
CA ASP A 113 -3.63 -0.01 1.31
C ASP A 113 -2.86 -0.26 2.61
N LEU A 114 -1.95 0.65 2.92
CA LEU A 114 -1.05 0.54 4.06
C LEU A 114 -1.36 1.63 5.08
N LEU A 115 -1.54 1.22 6.32
CA LEU A 115 -1.59 2.12 7.47
C LEU A 115 -0.45 1.78 8.43
N ILE A 116 0.40 2.77 8.70
CA ILE A 116 1.58 2.59 9.53
C ILE A 116 1.40 3.33 10.84
N VAL A 117 1.56 2.64 11.96
CA VAL A 117 1.51 3.24 13.29
C VAL A 117 2.93 3.34 13.81
N THR A 118 3.37 4.55 14.14
CA THR A 118 4.78 4.81 14.47
C THR A 118 4.92 5.98 15.44
N SER A 119 6.02 5.98 16.20
CA SER A 119 6.50 7.16 16.94
C SER A 119 7.53 7.98 16.15
N ASP A 120 8.25 7.38 15.19
CA ASP A 120 9.21 8.10 14.34
C ASP A 120 8.58 8.46 13.00
N THR A 121 7.82 9.54 12.99
CA THR A 121 7.13 10.04 11.79
C THR A 121 8.10 10.50 10.70
N LEU A 122 9.28 11.02 11.06
CA LEU A 122 10.23 11.60 10.12
C LEU A 122 10.91 10.53 9.27
N VAL A 123 11.39 9.45 9.89
CA VAL A 123 12.04 8.36 9.16
C VAL A 123 11.03 7.65 8.26
N ILE A 124 9.81 7.43 8.75
CA ILE A 124 8.73 6.78 8.00
C ILE A 124 8.28 7.66 6.83
N ASP A 125 8.10 8.96 7.02
CA ASP A 125 7.75 9.88 5.94
C ASP A 125 8.82 9.89 4.84
N ARG A 126 10.11 9.92 5.21
CA ARG A 126 11.23 9.83 4.24
C ARG A 126 11.23 8.50 3.49
N LEU A 127 10.97 7.39 4.18
CA LEU A 127 10.93 6.06 3.58
C LEU A 127 9.77 5.93 2.58
N LEU A 128 8.58 6.41 2.94
CA LEU A 128 7.41 6.41 2.07
C LEU A 128 7.61 7.33 0.86
N ASN A 129 8.18 8.52 1.05
CA ASN A 129 8.55 9.43 -0.04
C ASN A 129 9.52 8.79 -1.04
N TYR A 130 10.58 8.17 -0.55
CA TYR A 130 11.52 7.44 -1.40
C TYR A 130 10.79 6.36 -2.21
N SER A 131 9.86 5.65 -1.55
CA SER A 131 9.16 4.51 -2.13
C SER A 131 8.14 4.89 -3.19
N ILE A 132 7.39 6.00 -3.02
CA ILE A 132 6.44 6.46 -4.04
C ILE A 132 7.14 6.92 -5.33
N CYS A 133 8.37 7.44 -5.23
CA CYS A 133 9.15 7.85 -6.41
C CYS A 133 9.50 6.67 -7.33
N LEU A 134 9.46 5.44 -6.82
CA LEU A 134 9.71 4.23 -7.61
C LEU A 134 8.59 3.89 -8.61
N LEU A 135 7.46 4.61 -8.53
CA LEU A 135 6.33 4.44 -9.43
C LEU A 135 6.09 5.72 -10.24
N PRO A 136 5.79 5.61 -11.55
CA PRO A 136 5.45 6.78 -12.37
C PRO A 136 4.18 7.50 -11.90
N ARG A 137 3.33 6.81 -11.12
CA ARG A 137 2.09 7.34 -10.55
C ARG A 137 2.08 7.28 -9.01
N GLY A 138 3.24 7.45 -8.38
CA GLY A 138 3.32 7.69 -6.94
C GLY A 138 3.15 9.18 -6.64
N ILE A 139 2.05 9.56 -6.00
CA ILE A 139 1.73 10.97 -5.71
C ILE A 139 1.70 11.19 -4.21
N ARG A 140 2.49 12.17 -3.73
CA ARG A 140 2.35 12.72 -2.37
C ARG A 140 1.23 13.75 -2.37
N HIS A 141 0.23 13.54 -1.52
CA HIS A 141 -0.86 14.48 -1.30
C HIS A 141 -0.35 15.72 -0.53
N PRO A 142 -0.59 16.95 -1.03
CA PRO A 142 -0.35 18.16 -0.26
C PRO A 142 -1.43 18.37 0.80
N PRO A 143 -1.09 18.58 2.09
CA PRO A 143 -2.06 18.73 3.18
C PRO A 143 -3.10 19.85 2.98
N SER A 144 -2.77 20.87 2.20
CA SER A 144 -3.62 22.03 1.93
C SER A 144 -4.63 21.83 0.79
N SER A 145 -4.53 20.73 0.05
CA SER A 145 -5.41 20.44 -1.09
C SER A 145 -6.48 19.41 -0.74
N GLU A 146 -7.45 19.23 -1.64
CA GLU A 146 -8.42 18.15 -1.52
C GLU A 146 -7.86 16.83 -2.04
N ILE A 147 -8.10 15.73 -1.31
CA ILE A 147 -7.68 14.37 -1.70
C ILE A 147 -8.56 13.87 -2.86
N PHE A 148 -9.86 14.14 -2.75
CA PHE A 148 -10.91 13.64 -3.62
C PHE A 148 -11.46 14.74 -4.52
N PRO A 149 -12.09 14.38 -5.66
CA PRO A 149 -12.59 15.35 -6.62
C PRO A 149 -13.52 16.39 -6.01
N SER A 150 -13.34 17.64 -6.42
CA SER A 150 -14.13 18.79 -5.97
C SER A 150 -14.67 19.58 -7.16
N VAL A 151 -15.79 20.28 -6.95
CA VAL A 151 -16.43 21.10 -7.99
C VAL A 151 -16.12 22.57 -7.75
N SER A 152 -15.75 23.29 -8.81
CA SER A 152 -15.59 24.74 -8.77
C SER A 152 -16.21 25.41 -9.99
N LYS A 153 -16.46 26.72 -9.91
CA LYS A 153 -16.84 27.52 -11.08
C LYS A 153 -15.70 27.59 -12.09
N ASP A 154 -16.05 27.44 -13.35
CA ASP A 154 -15.10 27.61 -14.43
C ASP A 154 -14.46 29.01 -14.39
N LYS A 155 -13.13 29.03 -14.45
CA LYS A 155 -12.33 30.26 -14.39
C LYS A 155 -12.49 31.11 -15.65
N HIS A 156 -12.95 30.52 -16.74
CA HIS A 156 -13.14 31.21 -18.03
C HIS A 156 -14.52 31.90 -18.14
N GLY A 157 -15.32 31.92 -17.07
CA GLY A 157 -16.56 32.69 -17.02
C GLY A 157 -17.74 32.08 -17.79
N THR A 158 -17.63 30.81 -18.23
CA THR A 158 -18.70 30.12 -18.98
C THR A 158 -19.93 29.79 -18.13
N GLY A 159 -19.90 30.05 -16.82
CA GLY A 159 -20.97 29.70 -15.87
C GLY A 159 -21.06 28.20 -15.54
N ARG A 160 -20.29 27.35 -16.23
CA ARG A 160 -20.30 25.89 -16.06
C ARG A 160 -19.49 25.42 -14.86
N ALA A 161 -19.85 24.25 -14.36
CA ALA A 161 -19.11 23.55 -13.31
C ALA A 161 -17.86 22.88 -13.89
N SER A 162 -16.75 23.00 -13.17
CA SER A 162 -15.49 22.30 -13.46
C SER A 162 -15.19 21.31 -12.34
N ILE A 163 -14.88 20.07 -12.71
CA ILE A 163 -14.50 19.02 -11.76
C ILE A 163 -12.97 18.94 -11.70
N HIS A 164 -12.40 19.10 -10.52
CA HIS A 164 -10.97 18.95 -10.30
C HIS A 164 -10.59 17.49 -10.07
N ALA A 165 -9.66 17.00 -10.89
CA ALA A 165 -9.02 15.70 -10.72
C ALA A 165 -7.97 15.80 -9.60
N CYS A 166 -8.39 15.59 -8.35
CA CYS A 166 -7.52 15.69 -7.17
C CYS A 166 -6.50 14.54 -7.06
N SER A 167 -5.67 14.54 -6.02
CA SER A 167 -4.52 13.62 -5.86
C SER A 167 -4.90 12.13 -6.05
N ALA A 168 -6.01 11.68 -5.48
CA ALA A 168 -6.44 10.28 -5.59
C ALA A 168 -6.78 9.87 -7.03
N VAL A 169 -7.38 10.76 -7.84
CA VAL A 169 -7.73 10.42 -9.23
C VAL A 169 -6.52 10.50 -10.15
N LEU A 170 -5.57 11.38 -9.86
CA LEU A 170 -4.31 11.48 -10.63
C LEU A 170 -3.41 10.26 -10.42
N ALA A 171 -3.43 9.68 -9.22
CA ALA A 171 -2.64 8.51 -8.85
C ALA A 171 -3.20 7.18 -9.40
N LYS A 172 -4.19 7.21 -10.31
CA LYS A 172 -4.86 6.03 -10.88
C LYS A 172 -3.88 4.94 -11.33
N GLY A 173 -3.99 3.73 -10.79
CA GLY A 173 -3.11 2.60 -11.07
C GLY A 173 -1.75 2.65 -10.39
N GLY A 174 -1.55 3.61 -9.49
CA GLY A 174 -0.38 3.80 -8.64
C GLY A 174 -0.77 3.99 -7.18
N ILE A 175 -0.12 4.93 -6.51
CA ILE A 175 -0.21 5.11 -5.04
C ILE A 175 -0.46 6.58 -4.71
N CYS A 176 -1.43 6.83 -3.85
CA CYS A 176 -1.67 8.13 -3.24
C CYS A 176 -1.20 8.08 -1.78
N TYR A 177 -0.12 8.80 -1.49
CA TYR A 177 0.39 8.94 -0.14
C TYR A 177 -0.23 10.15 0.55
N ILE A 178 -1.09 9.91 1.54
CA ILE A 178 -1.89 10.94 2.22
C ILE A 178 -1.07 11.68 3.28
N GLY A 179 -0.19 10.97 4.00
CA GLY A 179 0.58 11.50 5.12
C GLY A 179 0.01 11.09 6.47
N ASP A 180 0.03 12.01 7.43
CA ASP A 180 -0.44 11.79 8.79
C ASP A 180 -1.97 11.91 8.87
N LEU A 181 -2.66 10.80 9.17
CA LEU A 181 -4.12 10.80 9.32
C LEU A 181 -4.61 11.64 10.50
N SER A 182 -3.80 11.77 11.56
CA SER A 182 -4.19 12.53 12.77
C SER A 182 -4.36 14.03 12.48
N SER A 183 -3.75 14.52 11.40
CA SER A 183 -3.82 15.92 10.96
C SER A 183 -5.11 16.27 10.21
N HIS A 184 -5.87 15.26 9.75
CA HIS A 184 -7.06 15.48 8.95
C HIS A 184 -8.34 15.58 9.79
N LYS A 185 -9.30 16.39 9.32
CA LYS A 185 -10.62 16.53 9.96
C LYS A 185 -11.43 15.24 9.84
N LYS A 186 -12.29 14.98 10.82
CA LYS A 186 -13.16 13.79 10.87
C LYS A 186 -13.97 13.57 9.58
N ASP A 187 -14.59 14.62 9.02
CA ASP A 187 -15.37 14.51 7.79
C ASP A 187 -14.55 14.00 6.59
N LYS A 188 -13.26 14.38 6.51
CA LYS A 188 -12.34 13.90 5.46
C LYS A 188 -11.97 12.44 5.68
N LEU A 189 -11.84 12.01 6.93
CA LEU A 189 -11.57 10.61 7.29
C LEU A 189 -12.77 9.70 7.01
N GLU A 190 -14.00 10.18 7.26
CA GLU A 190 -15.23 9.46 6.90
C GLU A 190 -15.37 9.31 5.38
N LEU A 191 -15.07 10.37 4.63
CA LEU A 191 -15.02 10.30 3.17
C LEU A 191 -13.95 9.30 2.70
N LEU A 192 -12.73 9.34 3.27
CA LEU A 192 -11.67 8.38 2.97
C LEU A 192 -12.12 6.94 3.26
N GLN A 193 -12.77 6.69 4.39
CA GLN A 193 -13.32 5.38 4.73
C GLN A 193 -14.27 4.88 3.64
N SER A 194 -15.25 5.71 3.25
CA SER A 194 -16.23 5.35 2.22
C SER A 194 -15.58 5.02 0.86
N VAL A 195 -14.49 5.72 0.53
CA VAL A 195 -13.74 5.50 -0.72
C VAL A 195 -12.91 4.22 -0.66
N LEU A 196 -12.29 3.91 0.48
CA LEU A 196 -11.51 2.69 0.65
C LEU A 196 -12.39 1.42 0.54
N GLU A 197 -13.64 1.49 1.00
CA GLU A 197 -14.64 0.41 0.89
C GLU A 197 -15.21 0.29 -0.52
N SER A 198 -15.70 1.39 -1.08
CA SER A 198 -16.46 1.39 -2.33
C SER A 198 -15.61 1.54 -3.60
N ARG A 199 -14.38 2.06 -3.47
CA ARG A 199 -13.50 2.48 -4.57
C ARG A 199 -14.16 3.45 -5.56
N THR A 200 -15.14 4.23 -5.10
CA THR A 200 -15.82 5.25 -5.89
C THR A 200 -16.06 6.52 -5.08
N THR A 201 -16.19 7.65 -5.76
CA THR A 201 -16.59 8.92 -5.14
C THR A 201 -17.68 9.58 -5.98
N ASN A 202 -18.70 10.06 -5.31
CA ASN A 202 -19.81 10.78 -5.93
C ASN A 202 -19.58 12.29 -5.81
N VAL A 203 -19.54 12.96 -6.95
CA VAL A 203 -19.40 14.40 -7.05
C VAL A 203 -20.75 15.01 -7.40
N PHE A 204 -21.26 15.86 -6.53
CA PHE A 204 -22.54 16.54 -6.71
C PHE A 204 -22.33 17.94 -7.29
N ILE A 205 -22.97 18.22 -8.43
CA ILE A 205 -22.97 19.50 -9.11
C ILE A 205 -24.34 20.14 -8.91
N PRO A 206 -24.46 21.14 -8.01
CA PRO A 206 -25.75 21.77 -7.73
C PRO A 206 -26.21 22.67 -8.89
N GLY A 207 -27.29 22.29 -9.57
CA GLY A 207 -27.75 22.94 -10.81
C GLY A 207 -28.03 24.42 -10.61
N LYS A 208 -28.70 24.79 -9.50
CA LYS A 208 -29.03 26.18 -9.15
C LYS A 208 -27.82 27.13 -9.11
N LYS A 209 -26.63 26.62 -8.79
CA LYS A 209 -25.40 27.45 -8.70
C LYS A 209 -24.70 27.64 -10.05
N TYR A 210 -25.03 26.80 -11.03
CA TYR A 210 -24.36 26.72 -12.34
C TYR A 210 -25.33 26.89 -13.53
N GLY A 211 -26.57 27.31 -13.28
CA GLY A 211 -27.53 27.66 -14.33
C GLY A 211 -28.34 26.49 -14.90
N GLU A 212 -28.38 25.36 -14.19
CA GLU A 212 -29.18 24.19 -14.57
C GLU A 212 -30.35 23.95 -13.61
N GLU A 213 -31.46 23.38 -14.10
CA GLU A 213 -32.67 23.17 -13.29
C GLU A 213 -32.57 22.00 -12.30
N ALA A 214 -31.73 21.01 -12.59
CA ALA A 214 -31.56 19.79 -11.79
C ALA A 214 -30.11 19.65 -11.29
N ASP A 215 -29.95 19.05 -10.11
CA ASP A 215 -28.64 18.68 -9.60
C ASP A 215 -28.11 17.46 -10.37
N GLN A 216 -26.84 17.51 -10.77
CA GLN A 216 -26.17 16.39 -11.43
C GLN A 216 -25.27 15.65 -10.43
N GLN A 217 -25.18 14.33 -10.59
CA GLN A 217 -24.26 13.49 -9.83
C GLN A 217 -23.33 12.75 -10.79
N VAL A 218 -22.03 12.89 -10.58
CA VAL A 218 -20.99 12.20 -11.35
C VAL A 218 -20.25 11.24 -10.44
N THR A 219 -20.31 9.95 -10.74
CA THR A 219 -19.55 8.93 -10.02
C THR A 219 -18.19 8.72 -10.68
N ILE A 220 -17.13 8.85 -9.90
CA ILE A 220 -15.74 8.69 -10.35
C ILE A 220 -15.16 7.47 -9.64
N SER A 221 -14.60 6.52 -10.41
CA SER A 221 -13.90 5.37 -9.84
C SER A 221 -12.48 5.73 -9.41
N ILE A 222 -12.09 5.26 -8.23
CA ILE A 222 -10.79 5.50 -7.62
C ILE A 222 -10.03 4.17 -7.59
N GLN A 223 -9.12 4.02 -8.56
CA GLN A 223 -8.30 2.83 -8.72
C GLN A 223 -6.89 3.08 -8.17
N THR A 224 -6.76 3.36 -6.88
CA THR A 224 -5.47 3.71 -6.24
C THR A 224 -5.27 3.00 -4.92
N ASN A 225 -4.02 2.62 -4.64
CA ASN A 225 -3.62 2.23 -3.28
C ASN A 225 -3.36 3.48 -2.45
N PHE A 226 -3.80 3.48 -1.20
CA PHE A 226 -3.56 4.56 -0.27
C PHE A 226 -2.53 4.17 0.78
N TRP A 227 -1.57 5.08 1.01
CA TRP A 227 -0.62 4.95 2.10
C TRP A 227 -0.83 6.09 3.08
N SER A 228 -0.77 5.76 4.37
CA SER A 228 -0.81 6.74 5.44
C SER A 228 -0.06 6.24 6.67
N PHE A 229 0.25 7.17 7.56
CA PHE A 229 0.76 6.84 8.89
C PHE A 229 -0.02 7.58 9.98
N VAL A 230 0.12 7.12 11.21
CA VAL A 230 -0.44 7.72 12.43
C VAL A 230 0.68 7.84 13.45
N ASP A 231 0.83 9.05 13.98
CA ASP A 231 1.73 9.34 15.09
C ASP A 231 1.12 8.88 16.42
N VAL A 232 1.79 7.93 17.09
CA VAL A 232 1.39 7.41 18.40
C VAL A 232 1.53 8.47 19.50
N ASP A 233 2.51 9.38 19.39
CA ASP A 233 2.78 10.36 20.44
C ASP A 233 1.82 11.56 20.36
N SER A 234 1.16 11.76 19.21
CA SER A 234 0.18 12.82 19.00
C SER A 234 -1.09 12.67 19.86
N SER A 235 -1.50 11.43 20.18
CA SER A 235 -2.69 11.14 21.00
C SER A 235 -2.45 11.39 22.50
N SER A 236 -1.19 11.26 22.96
CA SER A 236 -0.82 11.41 24.37
C SER A 236 -0.91 12.84 24.92
N LYS A 237 -0.91 13.86 24.05
CA LYS A 237 -0.91 15.28 24.46
C LYS A 237 -2.22 15.75 25.13
N LYS A 238 -3.25 14.90 25.20
CA LYS A 238 -4.53 15.21 25.85
C LYS A 238 -4.88 14.37 27.08
N HIS A 239 -4.10 13.35 27.44
CA HIS A 239 -4.42 12.52 28.60
C HIS A 239 -3.18 12.27 29.49
N ILE A 240 -3.05 13.10 30.51
CA ILE A 240 -2.25 12.78 31.71
C ILE A 240 -2.96 11.58 32.39
N GLN A 241 -2.17 10.58 32.80
CA GLN A 241 -2.55 9.40 33.60
C GLN A 241 -3.47 8.34 32.96
N LYS A 242 -2.86 7.23 32.53
CA LYS A 242 -3.09 5.90 33.17
C LYS A 242 -2.05 4.88 32.69
N ASP A 243 -1.21 4.44 33.62
CA ASP A 243 -0.33 3.28 33.50
C ASP A 243 -1.14 1.98 33.42
N ASN A 244 -1.76 1.71 32.28
CA ASN A 244 -2.36 0.41 31.97
C ASN A 244 -2.25 0.13 30.46
N PHE A 245 -1.02 0.13 29.93
CA PHE A 245 -0.76 -0.53 28.64
C PHE A 245 -0.78 -2.05 28.86
N LEU A 246 -1.98 -2.63 28.84
CA LEU A 246 -2.10 -4.04 28.52
C LEU A 246 -1.59 -4.21 27.09
N ILE A 247 -0.54 -5.04 26.95
CA ILE A 247 0.01 -5.51 25.68
C ILE A 247 -1.14 -5.80 24.72
N GLY A 248 -1.28 -5.00 23.65
CA GLY A 248 -2.17 -5.28 22.54
C GLY A 248 -3.32 -4.30 22.26
N GLN A 249 -3.62 -3.31 23.11
CA GLN A 249 -4.66 -2.31 22.78
C GLN A 249 -4.03 -0.92 22.64
N MET A 250 -3.73 -0.52 21.41
CA MET A 250 -3.23 0.84 21.12
C MET A 250 -4.40 1.83 21.18
N ASP A 251 -4.27 2.88 22.00
CA ASP A 251 -5.26 3.96 22.07
C ASP A 251 -5.10 4.90 20.85
N LEU A 252 -5.68 4.48 19.73
CA LEU A 252 -5.76 5.26 18.49
C LEU A 252 -6.99 6.18 18.48
N SER A 253 -7.36 6.79 19.61
CA SER A 253 -8.58 7.61 19.79
C SER A 253 -8.78 8.74 18.76
N LEU A 254 -7.73 9.19 18.07
CA LEU A 254 -7.80 10.20 17.01
C LEU A 254 -8.28 9.65 15.66
N VAL A 255 -8.23 8.32 15.46
CA VAL A 255 -8.60 7.66 14.21
C VAL A 255 -9.86 6.82 14.43
N PRO A 256 -10.92 7.00 13.62
CA PRO A 256 -12.12 6.18 13.76
C PRO A 256 -11.79 4.68 13.66
N PRO A 257 -12.30 3.83 14.57
CA PRO A 257 -11.98 2.39 14.57
C PRO A 257 -12.39 1.72 13.25
N ASN A 258 -13.53 2.14 12.68
CA ASN A 258 -14.00 1.65 11.39
C ASN A 258 -12.99 1.92 10.28
N LEU A 259 -12.30 3.07 10.30
CA LEU A 259 -11.27 3.38 9.29
C LEU A 259 -10.09 2.40 9.38
N LEU A 260 -9.68 2.01 10.58
CA LEU A 260 -8.61 1.02 10.78
C LEU A 260 -8.97 -0.32 10.13
N ASP A 261 -10.25 -0.71 10.16
CA ASP A 261 -10.73 -1.97 9.58
C ASP A 261 -10.75 -1.97 8.06
N VAL A 262 -10.97 -0.81 7.43
CA VAL A 262 -10.95 -0.71 5.96
C VAL A 262 -9.53 -0.72 5.40
N PHE A 263 -8.55 -0.18 6.13
CA PHE A 263 -7.16 -0.29 5.72
C PHE A 263 -6.72 -1.75 5.68
N GLY A 264 -6.13 -2.13 4.55
CA GLY A 264 -5.78 -3.52 4.27
C GLY A 264 -4.77 -4.09 5.25
N LEU A 265 -3.68 -3.38 5.49
CA LEU A 265 -2.60 -3.83 6.38
C LEU A 265 -2.21 -2.74 7.37
N LEU A 266 -2.31 -3.06 8.67
CA LEU A 266 -1.82 -2.23 9.77
C LEU A 266 -0.43 -2.71 10.19
N ILE A 267 0.55 -1.82 10.15
CA ILE A 267 1.93 -2.13 10.55
C ILE A 267 2.30 -1.24 11.71
N TYR A 268 2.56 -1.86 12.86
CA TYR A 268 3.15 -1.15 13.98
C TYR A 268 4.66 -1.23 13.89
N ASN A 269 5.29 -0.07 13.97
CA ASN A 269 6.72 0.06 14.00
C ASN A 269 7.14 0.48 15.41
N GLU A 270 7.33 -0.50 16.29
CA GLU A 270 7.76 -0.26 17.66
C GLU A 270 9.21 0.21 17.67
N PHE A 271 9.43 1.44 18.11
CA PHE A 271 10.66 1.78 18.80
C PHE A 271 10.42 1.59 20.29
N PRO A 272 11.14 0.68 20.98
CA PRO A 272 11.19 0.76 22.43
C PRO A 272 11.72 2.16 22.77
N SER A 273 10.87 2.92 23.46
CA SER A 273 10.77 4.39 23.54
C SER A 273 11.98 5.15 24.11
N CYS A 274 13.19 4.57 24.11
CA CYS A 274 14.41 5.25 24.55
C CYS A 274 15.71 4.77 23.90
N ARG A 275 15.67 3.91 22.87
CA ARG A 275 16.90 3.51 22.15
C ARG A 275 16.66 3.53 20.66
N LEU A 276 16.90 4.69 20.02
CA LEU A 276 17.21 4.68 18.59
C LEU A 276 18.28 3.62 18.39
N SER A 277 18.01 2.64 17.52
CA SER A 277 18.97 1.58 17.29
C SER A 277 20.28 2.24 16.83
N SER A 278 21.40 1.84 17.44
CA SER A 278 22.73 2.35 17.11
C SER A 278 22.97 2.49 15.58
N PRO A 279 22.49 1.56 14.73
CA PRO A 279 22.57 1.70 13.27
C PRO A 279 21.83 2.92 12.68
N VAL A 280 20.63 3.27 13.17
CA VAL A 280 19.83 4.41 12.65
C VAL A 280 20.49 5.74 13.02
N VAL A 281 20.99 5.85 14.25
CA VAL A 281 21.71 7.06 14.70
C VAL A 281 22.98 7.24 13.87
N HIS A 282 23.79 6.19 13.73
CA HIS A 282 25.01 6.22 12.96
C HIS A 282 24.77 6.55 11.48
N HIS A 283 23.72 5.97 10.89
CA HIS A 283 23.30 6.27 9.53
C HIS A 283 22.95 7.76 9.37
N THR A 284 22.10 8.27 10.27
CA THR A 284 21.64 9.66 10.26
C THR A 284 22.81 10.63 10.44
N LEU A 285 23.73 10.34 11.37
CA LEU A 285 24.93 11.14 11.59
C LEU A 285 25.81 11.17 10.33
N LYS A 286 26.11 10.02 9.74
CA LYS A 286 26.94 9.95 8.53
C LYS A 286 26.30 10.67 7.34
N LYS A 287 24.98 10.55 7.16
CA LYS A 287 24.24 11.30 6.14
C LYS A 287 24.19 12.80 6.42
N ALA A 288 24.16 13.22 7.68
CA ALA A 288 24.24 14.64 8.03
C ALA A 288 25.63 15.23 7.73
N VAL A 289 26.69 14.46 7.96
CA VAL A 289 28.08 14.87 7.66
C VAL A 289 28.35 14.87 6.16
N ASN A 290 27.87 13.86 5.44
CA ASN A 290 28.02 13.76 3.98
C ASN A 290 26.72 13.23 3.34
N PRO A 291 25.83 14.13 2.87
CA PRO A 291 24.54 13.74 2.30
C PRO A 291 24.65 12.83 1.06
N GLU A 292 25.64 13.09 0.21
CA GLU A 292 25.85 12.36 -1.04
C GLU A 292 26.59 11.05 -0.85
N ALA A 293 27.21 10.82 0.32
CA ALA A 293 27.92 9.57 0.58
C ALA A 293 26.99 8.36 0.50
N MET A 294 27.41 7.40 -0.30
CA MET A 294 26.78 6.09 -0.38
C MET A 294 27.39 5.18 0.70
N LEU A 295 26.67 5.05 1.82
CA LEU A 295 27.21 4.47 3.06
C LEU A 295 27.39 2.96 3.01
N TYR A 296 26.67 2.27 2.14
CA TYR A 296 26.67 0.81 2.04
C TYR A 296 27.04 0.37 0.63
N LYS A 297 27.87 -0.66 0.50
CA LYS A 297 28.23 -1.27 -0.79
C LYS A 297 27.00 -1.72 -1.57
N VAL A 298 25.99 -2.22 -0.86
CA VAL A 298 24.73 -2.66 -1.45
C VAL A 298 23.99 -1.51 -2.14
N SER A 299 24.07 -0.28 -1.61
CA SER A 299 23.48 0.89 -2.26
C SER A 299 24.15 1.24 -3.59
N GLN A 300 25.41 0.82 -3.80
CA GLN A 300 26.14 0.99 -5.08
C GLN A 300 25.68 -0.05 -6.11
N GLN A 301 25.33 -1.25 -5.63
CA GLN A 301 24.89 -2.36 -6.48
C GLN A 301 23.41 -2.27 -6.86
N PHE A 302 22.55 -1.77 -5.96
CA PHE A 302 21.10 -1.67 -6.17
C PHE A 302 20.67 -0.21 -6.08
N ARG A 303 20.68 0.47 -7.22
CA ARG A 303 20.29 1.89 -7.34
C ARG A 303 18.78 2.04 -7.46
N MET A 304 18.30 3.27 -7.28
CA MET A 304 16.88 3.61 -7.41
C MET A 304 16.31 3.18 -8.77
N GLN A 305 17.03 3.43 -9.86
CA GLN A 305 16.66 3.02 -11.23
C GLN A 305 16.49 1.50 -11.35
N ASP A 306 17.37 0.72 -10.73
CA ASP A 306 17.28 -0.75 -10.76
C ASP A 306 15.98 -1.20 -10.07
N TYR A 307 15.58 -0.54 -8.96
CA TYR A 307 14.31 -0.80 -8.28
C TYR A 307 13.08 -0.36 -9.08
N GLU A 308 13.13 0.80 -9.74
CA GLU A 308 12.07 1.28 -10.64
C GLU A 308 11.80 0.24 -11.73
N GLU A 309 12.85 -0.21 -12.42
CA GLU A 309 12.74 -1.23 -13.47
C GLU A 309 12.21 -2.56 -12.92
N PHE A 310 12.76 -3.01 -11.79
CA PHE A 310 12.35 -4.25 -11.14
C PHE A 310 10.86 -4.22 -10.72
N ILE A 311 10.41 -3.14 -10.08
CA ILE A 311 9.01 -3.00 -9.63
C ILE A 311 8.07 -2.92 -10.83
N LEU A 312 8.42 -2.15 -11.86
CA LEU A 312 7.63 -2.06 -13.09
C LEU A 312 7.50 -3.40 -13.80
N PHE A 313 8.58 -4.19 -13.84
CA PHE A 313 8.55 -5.55 -14.36
C PHE A 313 7.65 -6.46 -13.51
N ALA A 314 7.89 -6.53 -12.21
CA ALA A 314 7.17 -7.41 -11.27
C ALA A 314 5.67 -7.10 -11.22
N LYS A 315 5.29 -5.81 -11.27
CA LYS A 315 3.90 -5.34 -11.29
C LYS A 315 3.09 -5.95 -12.45
N ASN A 316 3.71 -6.05 -13.62
CA ASN A 316 3.08 -6.51 -14.86
C ASN A 316 2.99 -8.05 -14.95
N LEU A 317 3.56 -8.78 -14.01
CA LEU A 317 3.43 -10.23 -13.97
C LEU A 317 1.97 -10.65 -13.74
N HIS A 318 1.52 -11.57 -14.56
CA HIS A 318 0.26 -12.28 -14.36
C HIS A 318 0.52 -13.47 -13.43
N VAL A 319 -0.18 -13.46 -12.30
CA VAL A 319 -0.02 -14.46 -11.23
C VAL A 319 -1.33 -15.19 -10.99
N GLU A 320 -1.24 -16.51 -10.95
CA GLU A 320 -2.34 -17.43 -10.71
C GLU A 320 -2.20 -18.09 -9.33
N LEU A 321 -3.33 -18.28 -8.65
CA LEU A 321 -3.37 -18.93 -7.34
C LEU A 321 -3.29 -20.45 -7.54
N SER A 322 -2.39 -21.11 -6.83
CA SER A 322 -2.38 -22.58 -6.78
C SER A 322 -3.50 -23.11 -5.89
N SER A 323 -4.00 -24.31 -6.18
CA SER A 323 -4.96 -25.03 -5.32
C SER A 323 -4.47 -25.18 -3.87
N GLU A 324 -3.17 -25.43 -3.69
CA GLU A 324 -2.55 -25.64 -2.38
C GLU A 324 -2.61 -24.34 -1.54
N ALA A 325 -2.11 -23.23 -2.09
CA ALA A 325 -2.21 -21.92 -1.49
C ALA A 325 -3.67 -21.46 -1.26
N GLU A 326 -4.58 -21.76 -2.18
CA GLU A 326 -6.00 -21.45 -2.03
C GLU A 326 -6.61 -22.17 -0.83
N ASN A 327 -6.37 -23.48 -0.71
CA ASN A 327 -6.81 -24.29 0.42
C ASN A 327 -6.24 -23.78 1.74
N LEU A 328 -4.96 -23.40 1.76
CA LEU A 328 -4.31 -22.86 2.97
C LEU A 328 -4.93 -21.52 3.40
N ILE A 329 -5.14 -20.60 2.46
CA ILE A 329 -5.78 -19.29 2.71
C ILE A 329 -7.22 -19.47 3.19
N GLN A 330 -8.00 -20.32 2.52
CA GLN A 330 -9.38 -20.62 2.88
C GLN A 330 -9.46 -21.26 4.28
N GLY A 331 -8.62 -22.26 4.53
CA GLY A 331 -8.53 -22.95 5.81
C GLY A 331 -8.22 -21.98 6.95
N TYR A 332 -7.21 -21.12 6.79
CA TYR A 332 -6.88 -20.09 7.77
C TYR A 332 -8.03 -19.12 7.99
N TYR A 333 -8.63 -18.60 6.92
CA TYR A 333 -9.72 -17.62 7.01
C TYR A 333 -10.92 -18.19 7.79
N VAL A 334 -11.36 -19.42 7.48
CA VAL A 334 -12.48 -20.06 8.18
C VAL A 334 -12.15 -20.35 9.64
N ALA A 335 -10.97 -20.90 9.91
CA ALA A 335 -10.49 -21.17 11.26
C ALA A 335 -10.40 -19.89 12.11
N SER A 336 -9.80 -18.83 11.55
CA SER A 336 -9.67 -17.52 12.20
C SER A 336 -11.04 -16.89 12.49
N ARG A 337 -12.01 -16.99 11.55
CA ARG A 337 -13.39 -16.50 11.80
C ARG A 337 -14.09 -17.21 12.96
N ARG A 338 -13.81 -18.50 13.17
CA ARG A 338 -14.41 -19.29 14.25
C ARG A 338 -13.80 -18.95 15.61
N VAL A 339 -12.48 -18.80 15.67
CA VAL A 339 -11.76 -18.45 16.89
C VAL A 339 -12.06 -17.01 17.31
N ARG A 340 -12.15 -16.09 16.34
CA ARG A 340 -12.43 -14.67 16.55
C ARG A 340 -13.94 -14.37 16.55
N ARG A 341 -14.75 -15.24 17.16
CA ARG A 341 -16.21 -15.05 17.26
C ARG A 341 -16.55 -14.49 18.63
N ASP A 342 -17.12 -13.29 18.63
CA ASP A 342 -17.74 -12.69 19.81
C ASP A 342 -19.20 -13.13 19.92
N SER A 343 -19.66 -13.32 21.16
CA SER A 343 -21.03 -13.77 21.47
C SER A 343 -22.10 -12.76 21.06
N ILE A 344 -21.73 -11.47 20.92
CA ILE A 344 -22.65 -10.36 20.66
C ILE A 344 -22.60 -9.89 19.20
N HIS A 345 -21.41 -9.83 18.59
CA HIS A 345 -21.20 -9.22 17.26
C HIS A 345 -20.78 -10.21 16.17
N GLY A 346 -20.72 -11.52 16.48
CA GLY A 346 -20.27 -12.52 15.53
C GLY A 346 -18.76 -12.46 15.30
N SER A 347 -18.30 -12.80 14.10
CA SER A 347 -16.86 -12.81 13.81
C SER A 347 -16.29 -11.40 13.62
N THR A 348 -15.25 -11.03 14.36
CA THR A 348 -14.56 -9.73 14.24
C THR A 348 -13.68 -9.65 12.99
N LEU A 349 -13.44 -10.76 12.30
CA LEU A 349 -12.66 -10.77 11.07
C LEU A 349 -13.52 -10.28 9.89
N SER A 350 -13.11 -9.14 9.32
CA SER A 350 -13.75 -8.55 8.14
C SER A 350 -13.77 -9.48 6.93
N THR A 351 -14.80 -9.35 6.11
CA THR A 351 -14.91 -10.06 4.81
C THR A 351 -13.85 -9.60 3.81
N SER A 352 -13.28 -8.40 3.98
CA SER A 352 -12.16 -7.90 3.17
C SER A 352 -10.85 -8.64 3.45
N ALA A 353 -10.71 -9.31 4.61
CA ALA A 353 -9.50 -10.04 5.00
C ALA A 353 -9.09 -11.10 3.98
N LEU A 354 -10.06 -11.81 3.39
CA LEU A 354 -9.79 -12.81 2.36
C LEU A 354 -9.19 -12.17 1.09
N LYS A 355 -9.73 -11.01 0.67
CA LYS A 355 -9.17 -10.24 -0.46
C LYS A 355 -7.75 -9.79 -0.15
N ILE A 356 -7.50 -9.31 1.07
CA ILE A 356 -6.17 -8.87 1.52
C ILE A 356 -5.17 -10.04 1.49
N LEU A 357 -5.54 -11.23 1.97
CA LEU A 357 -4.70 -12.43 1.91
C LEU A 357 -4.32 -12.81 0.48
N ILE A 358 -5.29 -12.78 -0.44
CA ILE A 358 -5.07 -13.07 -1.86
C ILE A 358 -4.16 -11.99 -2.47
N SER A 359 -4.43 -10.71 -2.22
CA SER A 359 -3.61 -9.58 -2.67
C SER A 359 -2.16 -9.70 -2.19
N LEU A 360 -1.94 -9.99 -0.90
CA LEU A 360 -0.62 -10.14 -0.31
C LEU A 360 0.14 -11.35 -0.88
N SER A 361 -0.54 -12.48 -1.05
CA SER A 361 0.06 -13.71 -1.59
C SER A 361 0.49 -13.52 -3.05
N LYS A 362 -0.37 -12.90 -3.86
CA LYS A 362 -0.03 -12.52 -5.24
C LYS A 362 1.11 -11.50 -5.28
N ALA A 363 1.09 -10.49 -4.42
CA ALA A 363 2.15 -9.49 -4.33
C ALA A 363 3.51 -10.13 -3.99
N HIS A 364 3.54 -11.06 -3.03
CA HIS A 364 4.77 -11.75 -2.63
C HIS A 364 5.30 -12.66 -3.76
N THR A 365 4.40 -13.31 -4.47
CA THR A 365 4.72 -14.13 -5.65
C THR A 365 5.30 -13.28 -6.79
N LYS A 366 4.68 -12.14 -7.09
CA LYS A 366 5.19 -11.18 -8.08
C LYS A 366 6.54 -10.62 -7.68
N LEU A 367 6.72 -10.28 -6.40
CA LEU A 367 8.00 -9.80 -5.85
C LEU A 367 9.08 -10.87 -5.99
N SER A 368 8.73 -12.15 -5.86
CA SER A 368 9.60 -13.31 -6.11
C SER A 368 9.80 -13.62 -7.59
N LEU A 369 9.26 -12.81 -8.51
CA LEU A 369 9.29 -13.01 -9.96
C LEU A 369 8.70 -14.35 -10.44
N ARG A 370 7.76 -14.91 -9.66
CA ARG A 370 7.04 -16.15 -9.97
C ARG A 370 5.66 -15.86 -10.56
N LYS A 371 5.08 -16.84 -11.26
CA LYS A 371 3.74 -16.77 -11.89
C LYS A 371 2.67 -17.59 -11.19
N LYS A 372 3.07 -18.49 -10.28
CA LYS A 372 2.16 -19.33 -9.50
C LYS A 372 2.40 -19.07 -8.02
N VAL A 373 1.34 -18.70 -7.30
CA VAL A 373 1.38 -18.52 -5.83
C VAL A 373 1.59 -19.89 -5.20
N LEU A 374 2.46 -20.00 -4.21
CA LEU A 374 2.71 -21.22 -3.45
C LEU A 374 2.25 -21.07 -1.99
N GLU A 375 2.25 -22.17 -1.24
CA GLU A 375 1.90 -22.16 0.20
C GLU A 375 2.84 -21.24 0.99
N GLU A 376 4.11 -21.16 0.58
CA GLU A 376 5.12 -20.29 1.18
C GLU A 376 4.76 -18.80 1.06
N ASP A 377 4.11 -18.41 -0.04
CA ASP A 377 3.63 -17.04 -0.25
C ASP A 377 2.41 -16.74 0.62
N ALA A 378 1.48 -17.70 0.67
CA ALA A 378 0.29 -17.64 1.51
C ALA A 378 0.65 -17.55 2.99
N LEU A 379 1.69 -18.26 3.44
CA LEU A 379 2.19 -18.16 4.81
C LEU A 379 2.62 -16.73 5.14
N ILE A 380 3.47 -16.11 4.30
CA ILE A 380 3.91 -14.71 4.55
C ILE A 380 2.72 -13.75 4.61
N ALA A 381 1.74 -13.92 3.71
CA ALA A 381 0.52 -13.12 3.73
C ALA A 381 -0.29 -13.30 5.04
N ILE A 382 -0.43 -14.54 5.50
CA ILE A 382 -1.13 -14.87 6.75
C ILE A 382 -0.39 -14.28 7.96
N LEU A 383 0.93 -14.40 8.02
CA LEU A 383 1.74 -13.83 9.10
C LEU A 383 1.62 -12.31 9.17
N LEU A 384 1.68 -11.62 8.03
CA LEU A 384 1.51 -10.16 7.97
C LEU A 384 0.10 -9.74 8.41
N LEU A 385 -0.94 -10.44 7.93
CA LEU A 385 -2.31 -10.14 8.34
C LEU A 385 -2.51 -10.42 9.83
N GLU A 386 -1.98 -11.53 10.35
CA GLU A 386 -2.11 -11.89 11.75
C GLU A 386 -1.42 -10.88 12.68
N SER A 387 -0.24 -10.35 12.30
CA SER A 387 0.39 -9.22 13.00
C SER A 387 -0.53 -7.99 13.00
N SER A 388 -1.10 -7.64 11.85
CA SER A 388 -2.07 -6.54 11.73
C SER A 388 -3.31 -6.74 12.60
N LEU A 389 -3.89 -7.95 12.61
CA LEU A 389 -5.05 -8.28 13.44
C LEU A 389 -4.73 -8.26 14.93
N THR A 390 -3.52 -8.69 15.31
CA THR A 390 -3.04 -8.66 16.69
C THR A 390 -2.93 -7.22 17.19
N LEU A 391 -2.51 -6.28 16.33
CA LEU A 391 -2.47 -4.85 16.66
C LEU A 391 -3.87 -4.24 16.82
N LYS A 392 -4.84 -4.66 16.00
CA LYS A 392 -6.23 -4.16 16.07
C LYS A 392 -6.99 -4.67 17.29
N HIS A 393 -6.80 -5.94 17.65
CA HIS A 393 -7.64 -6.63 18.64
C HIS A 393 -6.89 -7.05 19.91
N GLY A 394 -5.58 -6.86 19.96
CA GLY A 394 -4.71 -7.23 21.09
C GLY A 394 -4.48 -8.72 21.31
N LYS A 395 -5.02 -9.59 20.44
CA LYS A 395 -4.87 -11.04 20.56
C LYS A 395 -4.56 -11.68 19.20
N SER A 396 -3.49 -12.48 19.19
CA SER A 396 -3.17 -13.38 18.07
C SER A 396 -3.90 -14.70 18.26
N ALA A 397 -4.61 -15.16 17.22
CA ALA A 397 -5.23 -16.48 17.17
C ALA A 397 -4.19 -17.59 16.97
N LEU A 398 -3.06 -17.26 16.32
CA LEU A 398 -1.97 -18.20 16.07
C LEU A 398 -0.88 -18.16 17.17
N CYS A 399 -1.03 -17.31 18.20
CA CYS A 399 -0.04 -17.09 19.27
C CYS A 399 1.36 -16.76 18.72
N ILE A 400 1.42 -15.91 17.71
CA ILE A 400 2.63 -15.60 16.97
C ILE A 400 3.39 -14.43 17.62
N ALA A 401 4.73 -14.45 17.51
CA ALA A 401 5.60 -13.38 17.98
C ALA A 401 5.31 -12.04 17.25
N PRO A 402 5.56 -10.88 17.87
CA PRO A 402 5.20 -9.57 17.31
C PRO A 402 5.86 -9.23 15.95
N ASN A 403 6.99 -9.87 15.61
CA ASN A 403 7.64 -9.74 14.30
C ASN A 403 7.91 -11.11 13.64
N PRO A 404 6.88 -11.78 13.10
CA PRO A 404 7.01 -13.16 12.66
C PRO A 404 7.65 -13.33 11.30
N VAL A 405 7.64 -12.29 10.46
CA VAL A 405 8.26 -12.37 9.13
C VAL A 405 9.77 -12.13 9.20
N PHE A 406 10.23 -11.36 10.19
CA PHE A 406 11.65 -11.07 10.44
C PHE A 406 12.00 -11.24 11.92
N PRO A 407 11.97 -12.47 12.46
CA PRO A 407 12.27 -12.73 13.88
C PRO A 407 13.75 -12.54 14.24
N PHE A 408 14.65 -12.53 13.24
CA PHE A 408 16.10 -12.43 13.41
C PHE A 408 16.68 -11.30 12.54
N ASP A 409 17.80 -10.72 13.01
CA ASP A 409 18.58 -9.79 12.21
C ASP A 409 19.30 -10.52 11.08
N LEU A 410 19.03 -10.09 9.85
CA LEU A 410 19.59 -10.68 8.64
C LEU A 410 21.01 -10.16 8.39
N SER A 411 21.98 -10.78 9.05
CA SER A 411 23.41 -10.40 8.99
C SER A 411 24.26 -11.37 8.17
N ASP A 412 23.93 -12.66 8.20
CA ASP A 412 24.70 -13.73 7.56
C ASP A 412 23.81 -14.85 6.99
N GLU A 413 24.40 -15.79 6.26
CA GLU A 413 23.68 -16.95 5.70
C GLU A 413 23.03 -17.83 6.78
N ASN A 414 23.64 -17.93 7.96
CA ASN A 414 23.07 -18.70 9.07
C ASN A 414 21.77 -18.08 9.56
N SER A 415 21.70 -16.76 9.69
CA SER A 415 20.48 -16.04 10.07
C SER A 415 19.35 -16.23 9.06
N LEU A 416 19.68 -16.32 7.76
CA LEU A 416 18.71 -16.65 6.71
C LEU A 416 18.18 -18.09 6.87
N GLN A 417 19.06 -19.04 7.15
CA GLN A 417 18.66 -20.43 7.39
C GLN A 417 17.81 -20.59 8.67
N GLN A 418 18.16 -19.88 9.74
CA GLN A 418 17.37 -19.84 10.97
C GLN A 418 15.97 -19.27 10.71
N ARG A 419 15.89 -18.19 9.93
CA ARG A 419 14.61 -17.61 9.52
C ARG A 419 13.76 -18.60 8.71
N ASP A 420 14.34 -19.27 7.73
CA ASP A 420 13.60 -20.27 6.94
C ASP A 420 13.11 -21.42 7.83
N SER A 421 13.93 -21.89 8.76
CA SER A 421 13.53 -22.92 9.74
C SER A 421 12.37 -22.46 10.63
N TYR A 422 12.40 -21.20 11.07
CA TYR A 422 11.31 -20.59 11.83
C TYR A 422 10.02 -20.49 11.02
N LEU A 423 10.09 -20.02 9.77
CA LEU A 423 8.92 -19.95 8.89
C LEU A 423 8.33 -21.32 8.61
N MET A 424 9.16 -22.36 8.45
CA MET A 424 8.67 -23.74 8.38
C MET A 424 7.94 -24.14 9.67
N GLN A 425 8.42 -23.77 10.85
CA GLN A 425 7.71 -24.04 12.11
C GLN A 425 6.35 -23.32 12.16
N CYS A 426 6.29 -22.05 11.75
CA CYS A 426 5.03 -21.31 11.62
C CYS A 426 4.06 -21.99 10.63
N HIS A 427 4.57 -22.54 9.52
CA HIS A 427 3.76 -23.30 8.57
C HIS A 427 3.12 -24.52 9.23
N HIS A 428 3.90 -25.31 9.98
CA HIS A 428 3.35 -26.46 10.70
C HIS A 428 2.34 -26.06 11.78
N GLN A 429 2.57 -24.94 12.49
CA GLN A 429 1.61 -24.40 13.45
C GLN A 429 0.30 -23.97 12.77
N LEU A 430 0.40 -23.34 11.61
CA LEU A 430 -0.75 -22.94 10.80
C LEU A 430 -1.57 -24.16 10.36
N LEU A 431 -0.93 -25.20 9.86
CA LEU A 431 -1.62 -26.44 9.47
C LEU A 431 -2.34 -27.10 10.66
N LYS A 432 -1.70 -27.12 11.85
CA LYS A 432 -2.35 -27.62 13.08
C LYS A 432 -3.54 -26.76 13.49
N PHE A 433 -3.42 -25.43 13.39
CA PHE A 433 -4.51 -24.51 13.66
C PHE A 433 -5.70 -24.73 12.72
N ILE A 434 -5.43 -24.89 11.42
CA ILE A 434 -6.47 -25.20 10.42
C ILE A 434 -7.08 -26.57 10.70
N GLY A 435 -6.30 -27.59 11.09
CA GLY A 435 -6.83 -28.89 11.47
C GLY A 435 -7.73 -28.84 12.72
N ALA A 436 -7.40 -28.00 13.70
CA ALA A 436 -8.16 -27.87 14.95
C ALA A 436 -9.46 -27.05 14.79
N TYR A 437 -9.44 -26.02 13.96
CA TYR A 437 -10.55 -25.04 13.87
C TYR A 437 -11.18 -24.91 12.49
N GLY A 438 -10.59 -25.50 11.45
CA GLY A 438 -11.13 -25.54 10.09
C GLY A 438 -12.40 -26.37 10.00
N PRO A 439 -13.14 -26.32 8.88
CA PRO A 439 -14.28 -27.20 8.68
C PRO A 439 -13.77 -28.63 8.85
N GLY A 440 -14.35 -29.35 9.83
CA GLY A 440 -14.09 -30.78 9.94
C GLY A 440 -14.30 -31.35 8.55
N ILE A 441 -13.33 -32.11 8.06
CA ILE A 441 -13.51 -32.95 6.90
C ILE A 441 -14.84 -33.67 7.20
N HIS A 442 -15.90 -33.29 6.49
CA HIS A 442 -17.00 -34.21 6.31
C HIS A 442 -16.33 -35.36 5.59
N ILE A 443 -15.94 -36.36 6.37
CA ILE A 443 -15.75 -37.69 5.87
C ILE A 443 -17.11 -37.95 5.25
N ASN A 444 -17.20 -37.84 3.92
CA ASN A 444 -18.23 -38.54 3.19
C ASN A 444 -17.95 -40.00 3.49
N THR A 445 -18.48 -40.47 4.63
CA THR A 445 -18.89 -41.84 4.78
C THR A 445 -19.92 -42.02 3.68
N ASN A 446 -19.44 -42.45 2.52
CA ASN A 446 -20.23 -43.26 1.61
C ASN A 446 -20.64 -44.49 2.43
N GLU A 447 -21.73 -44.35 3.19
CA GLU A 447 -22.54 -45.48 3.61
C GLU A 447 -23.56 -45.67 2.48
N GLU A 448 -23.36 -46.80 1.81
CA GLU A 448 -24.18 -47.58 0.86
C GLU A 448 -25.49 -46.99 0.33
#